data_AF-A0A2N6ED66-F1
#
_entry.id   AF-A0A2N6ED66-F1
#
_cell.length_a   1.000
_cell.length_b   1.000
_cell.length_c   1.000
_cell.angle_alpha   90.00
_cell.angle_beta   90.00
_cell.angle_gamma   90.00
#
_symmetry.space_group_name_H-M   'P 1'
#
loop_
_entity.id
_entity.type
_entity.pdbx_description
1 polymer ?
#
loop_
_entity_poly.entity_id
_entity_poly.type
_entity_poly.pdbx_seq_one_letter_code
_entity_poly.pdbx_strand_id
1 'polypeptide(L)'
;MGVRGPQASCRLRGPLGFPRLRGRPHPEDGFMAGMQSRTRWKVVLFSLLALSTVLFIARYEPYQNVGPELLAAPALSGPWAQWQGQGPAGSIAIAGGEARLRLEDGAASARLTRAIDDPARFALLRFAGALRTEDVVGGEKEWEKARLVLSSLDAAGRSLPVDHHLVRLTGSRPWKEYAKVFRVSRETRKMVATVQLLHSTGTVWVKDLSLRPVAEKPVFAACRAVAFFLWGAFLLWLLAPYAAGARNLLLRGAVVLAVAAILAGTLMPADMKFSFLDDLSVTTQQVQVHKESAPRPPAAPSDAPELWQSLFKTRHVTSKLGHFAFFGVLAVALRLARPGQGKTSLFTDALMLAGATEMLQFFVEGRSPAVFDLLIDASGVLFGAAALWLVRRGRRRPAVPVSGVI
;
A
#
# COMPACT_ATOMS: atom_id res chain seq x y z
N MET A 1 52.14 77.26 -50.07
CA MET A 1 53.33 76.51 -49.60
C MET A 1 53.11 76.19 -48.12
N GLY A 2 52.65 74.98 -47.81
CA GLY A 2 52.25 74.56 -46.47
C GLY A 2 53.32 73.69 -45.81
N VAL A 3 53.83 74.14 -44.68
CA VAL A 3 54.88 73.51 -43.87
C VAL A 3 54.30 72.31 -43.11
N ARG A 4 54.89 71.12 -43.28
CA ARG A 4 54.58 69.92 -42.50
C ARG A 4 55.38 69.93 -41.18
N GLY A 5 54.67 69.91 -40.06
CA GLY A 5 55.24 69.65 -38.73
C GLY A 5 55.36 68.14 -38.43
N PRO A 6 56.27 67.72 -37.55
CA PRO A 6 56.54 66.32 -37.26
C PRO A 6 55.53 65.73 -36.27
N GLN A 7 54.98 64.55 -36.60
CA GLN A 7 54.17 63.75 -35.68
C GLN A 7 55.05 63.02 -34.68
N ALA A 8 54.95 63.40 -33.40
CA ALA A 8 55.53 62.67 -32.29
C ALA A 8 54.63 61.46 -31.93
N SER A 9 55.12 60.25 -32.21
CA SER A 9 54.47 59.01 -31.82
C SER A 9 54.71 58.72 -30.33
N CYS A 10 53.70 58.97 -29.50
CA CYS A 10 53.70 58.60 -28.09
C CYS A 10 53.41 57.09 -27.95
N ARG A 11 54.45 56.27 -27.72
CA ARG A 11 54.31 54.86 -27.36
C ARG A 11 53.92 54.76 -25.87
N LEU A 12 52.62 54.59 -25.61
CA LEU A 12 52.12 54.17 -24.30
C LEU A 12 52.64 52.76 -23.97
N ARG A 13 53.46 52.67 -22.92
CA ARG A 13 53.87 51.40 -22.30
C ARG A 13 52.63 50.70 -21.77
N GLY A 14 52.41 49.46 -22.21
CA GLY A 14 51.32 48.61 -21.72
C GLY A 14 51.46 48.31 -20.22
N PRO A 15 50.34 48.11 -19.51
CA PRO A 15 50.34 47.85 -18.08
C PRO A 15 51.02 46.52 -17.79
N LEU A 16 51.92 46.53 -16.82
CA LEU A 16 52.56 45.37 -16.23
C LEU A 16 51.49 44.33 -15.84
N GLY A 17 51.57 43.15 -16.45
CA GLY A 17 50.66 42.05 -16.17
C GLY A 17 50.80 41.59 -14.72
N PHE A 18 49.84 41.96 -13.88
CA PHE A 18 49.68 41.34 -12.58
C PHE A 18 49.39 39.85 -12.78
N PRO A 19 50.10 38.94 -12.09
CA PRO A 19 49.77 37.52 -12.13
C PRO A 19 48.32 37.37 -11.66
N ARG A 20 47.45 36.84 -12.54
CA ARG A 20 46.09 36.45 -12.17
C ARG A 20 46.21 35.47 -11.00
N LEU A 21 45.98 35.97 -9.79
CA LEU A 21 45.79 35.16 -8.60
C LEU A 21 44.70 34.15 -8.98
N ARG A 22 45.10 32.88 -9.17
CA ARG A 22 44.15 31.78 -9.39
C ARG A 22 43.14 31.88 -8.25
N GLY A 23 41.90 32.23 -8.61
CA GLY A 23 40.84 32.46 -7.65
C GLY A 23 40.76 31.31 -6.67
N ARG A 24 40.86 31.60 -5.38
CA ARG A 24 40.58 30.59 -4.36
C ARG A 24 39.19 30.03 -4.67
N PRO A 25 39.02 28.70 -4.78
CA PRO A 25 37.72 28.11 -5.04
C PRO A 25 36.73 28.66 -4.01
N HIS A 26 35.58 29.11 -4.50
CA HIS A 26 34.57 29.67 -3.61
C HIS A 26 34.15 28.56 -2.64
N PRO A 27 34.09 28.81 -1.32
CA PRO A 27 33.75 27.78 -0.34
C PRO A 27 32.38 27.12 -0.58
N GLU A 28 31.53 27.73 -1.42
CA GLU A 28 30.25 27.17 -1.86
C GLU A 28 30.39 25.96 -2.80
N ASP A 29 31.46 25.88 -3.59
CA ASP A 29 31.66 24.80 -4.57
C ASP A 29 31.89 23.44 -3.88
N GLY A 30 32.64 23.44 -2.77
CA GLY A 30 32.90 22.22 -1.99
C GLY A 30 31.65 21.71 -1.25
N PHE A 31 30.80 22.60 -0.77
CA PHE A 31 29.58 22.23 -0.04
C PHE A 31 28.55 21.54 -0.94
N MET A 32 28.38 22.04 -2.17
CA MET A 32 27.43 21.49 -3.14
C MET A 32 27.86 20.10 -3.65
N ALA A 33 29.16 19.90 -3.90
CA ALA A 33 29.70 18.59 -4.27
C ALA A 33 29.47 17.53 -3.17
N GLY A 34 29.69 17.91 -1.91
CA GLY A 34 29.42 17.04 -0.76
C GLY A 34 27.94 16.65 -0.64
N MET A 35 27.01 17.59 -0.87
CA MET A 35 25.58 17.31 -0.76
C MET A 35 25.07 16.34 -1.83
N GLN A 36 25.52 16.49 -3.08
CA GLN A 36 25.15 15.58 -4.17
C GLN A 36 25.65 14.15 -3.92
N SER A 37 26.84 14.00 -3.34
CA SER A 37 27.39 12.69 -3.02
C SER A 37 26.51 11.90 -2.04
N ARG A 38 25.93 12.56 -1.04
CA ARG A 38 25.10 11.90 -0.02
C ARG A 38 23.78 11.37 -0.58
N THR A 39 23.11 12.14 -1.44
CA THR A 39 21.84 11.69 -2.06
C THR A 39 22.07 10.48 -2.96
N ARG A 40 23.18 10.44 -3.71
CA ARG A 40 23.53 9.28 -4.55
C ARG A 40 23.69 8.01 -3.71
N TRP A 41 24.41 8.08 -2.60
CA TRP A 41 24.58 6.93 -1.70
C TRP A 41 23.26 6.45 -1.08
N LYS A 42 22.37 7.38 -0.71
CA LYS A 42 21.02 7.00 -0.23
C LYS A 42 20.25 6.21 -1.29
N VAL A 43 20.26 6.67 -2.54
CA VAL A 43 19.57 5.99 -3.65
C VAL A 43 20.16 4.60 -3.89
N VAL A 44 21.49 4.48 -3.95
CA VAL A 44 22.16 3.18 -4.12
C VAL A 44 21.78 2.22 -2.99
N LEU A 45 21.88 2.66 -1.73
CA LEU A 45 21.52 1.82 -0.58
C LEU A 45 20.04 1.42 -0.59
N PHE A 46 19.15 2.38 -0.89
CA PHE A 46 17.72 2.11 -1.04
C PHE A 46 17.46 1.04 -2.10
N SER A 47 18.06 1.17 -3.29
CA SER A 47 17.91 0.20 -4.38
C SER A 47 18.41 -1.18 -4.00
N LEU A 48 19.56 -1.28 -3.30
CA LEU A 48 20.09 -2.55 -2.81
C LEU A 48 19.17 -3.20 -1.77
N LEU A 49 18.65 -2.43 -0.80
CA LEU A 49 17.71 -2.93 0.21
C LEU A 49 16.37 -3.37 -0.43
N ALA A 50 15.82 -2.57 -1.35
CA ALA A 50 14.59 -2.89 -2.06
C ALA A 50 14.75 -4.16 -2.91
N LEU A 51 15.82 -4.26 -3.71
CA LEU A 51 16.10 -5.43 -4.52
C LEU A 51 16.28 -6.69 -3.66
N SER A 52 17.05 -6.58 -2.58
CA SER A 52 17.27 -7.69 -1.65
C SER A 52 15.96 -8.14 -0.99
N THR A 53 15.11 -7.20 -0.59
CA THR A 53 13.78 -7.48 -0.02
C THR A 53 12.91 -8.23 -1.02
N VAL A 54 12.79 -7.72 -2.25
CA VAL A 54 11.97 -8.34 -3.30
C VAL A 54 12.50 -9.74 -3.65
N LEU A 55 13.81 -9.90 -3.83
CA LEU A 55 14.42 -11.20 -4.13
C LEU A 55 14.22 -12.20 -2.99
N PHE A 56 14.37 -11.77 -1.74
CA PHE A 56 14.14 -12.62 -0.57
C PHE A 56 12.70 -13.12 -0.53
N ILE A 57 11.72 -12.22 -0.61
CA ILE A 57 10.29 -12.56 -0.55
C ILE A 57 9.86 -13.42 -1.74
N ALA A 58 10.39 -13.16 -2.93
CA ALA A 58 10.05 -13.92 -4.13
C ALA A 58 10.60 -15.35 -4.13
N ARG A 59 11.64 -15.64 -3.34
CA ARG A 59 12.36 -16.93 -3.38
C ARG A 59 12.23 -17.74 -2.10
N TYR A 60 12.02 -17.09 -0.97
CA TYR A 60 12.00 -17.75 0.33
C TYR A 60 10.56 -18.06 0.75
N GLU A 61 10.24 -19.34 0.92
CA GLU A 61 8.94 -19.78 1.46
C GLU A 61 8.92 -19.57 2.99
N PRO A 62 8.12 -18.62 3.52
CA PRO A 62 8.13 -18.24 4.93
C PRO A 62 7.57 -19.32 5.87
N TYR A 63 6.72 -20.21 5.36
CA TYR A 63 6.01 -21.18 6.17
C TYR A 63 6.49 -22.62 5.92
N GLN A 64 6.33 -23.47 6.92
CA GLN A 64 6.55 -24.91 6.81
C GLN A 64 5.31 -25.66 7.29
N ASN A 65 5.04 -26.81 6.69
CA ASN A 65 3.97 -27.70 7.13
C ASN A 65 4.35 -28.32 8.48
N VAL A 66 3.44 -28.28 9.44
CA VAL A 66 3.66 -28.83 10.79
C VAL A 66 2.61 -29.86 11.21
N GLY A 67 1.68 -30.19 10.31
CA GLY A 67 0.62 -31.15 10.59
C GLY A 67 0.11 -31.85 9.33
N PRO A 68 -0.80 -32.83 9.52
CA PRO A 68 -1.39 -33.58 8.43
C PRO A 68 -2.37 -32.72 7.61
N GLU A 69 -2.80 -33.29 6.49
CA GLU A 69 -3.90 -32.75 5.68
C GLU A 69 -5.21 -32.74 6.49
N LEU A 70 -5.93 -31.61 6.48
CA LEU A 70 -7.19 -31.43 7.20
C LEU A 70 -8.42 -31.65 6.32
N LEU A 71 -8.28 -31.55 4.99
CA LEU A 71 -9.36 -31.91 4.08
C LEU A 71 -9.43 -33.42 3.93
N ALA A 72 -10.62 -33.98 4.11
CA ALA A 72 -10.87 -35.36 3.71
C ALA A 72 -11.09 -35.42 2.19
N ALA A 73 -10.50 -36.42 1.54
CA ALA A 73 -10.49 -36.54 0.08
C ALA A 73 -10.01 -35.24 -0.65
N PRO A 74 -8.80 -34.75 -0.34
CA PRO A 74 -8.23 -33.52 -0.92
C PRO A 74 -8.11 -33.59 -2.45
N ALA A 75 -7.81 -34.78 -2.97
CA ALA A 75 -7.71 -35.07 -4.40
C ALA A 75 -9.07 -35.20 -5.09
N LEU A 76 -10.19 -34.94 -4.40
CA LEU A 76 -11.55 -35.10 -4.92
C LEU A 76 -11.81 -36.51 -5.50
N SER A 77 -11.07 -37.50 -4.99
CA SER A 77 -11.13 -38.91 -5.37
C SER A 77 -11.79 -39.74 -4.26
N GLY A 78 -12.62 -40.71 -4.63
CA GLY A 78 -13.30 -41.61 -3.68
C GLY A 78 -14.72 -41.16 -3.31
N PRO A 79 -15.29 -41.65 -2.19
CA PRO A 79 -16.63 -41.28 -1.75
C PRO A 79 -16.67 -39.80 -1.36
N TRP A 80 -17.05 -38.97 -2.33
CA TRP A 80 -17.22 -37.52 -2.22
C TRP A 80 -18.38 -37.09 -1.32
N ALA A 81 -19.03 -38.05 -0.63
CA ALA A 81 -20.06 -37.85 0.39
C ALA A 81 -19.68 -36.82 1.47
N GLN A 82 -18.40 -36.48 1.55
CA GLN A 82 -17.82 -35.53 2.49
C GLN A 82 -17.85 -34.06 2.01
N TRP A 83 -17.96 -33.81 0.70
CA TRP A 83 -18.17 -32.48 0.13
C TRP A 83 -19.65 -32.26 -0.16
N GLN A 84 -20.17 -31.10 0.23
CA GLN A 84 -21.58 -30.75 0.07
C GLN A 84 -21.73 -29.81 -1.13
N GLY A 85 -22.38 -30.29 -2.19
CA GLY A 85 -22.73 -29.50 -3.35
C GLY A 85 -24.08 -28.80 -3.15
N GLN A 86 -24.17 -27.53 -3.52
CA GLN A 86 -25.42 -26.79 -3.61
C GLN A 86 -25.43 -25.92 -4.86
N GLY A 87 -26.47 -26.07 -5.68
CA GLY A 87 -26.71 -25.30 -6.88
C GLY A 87 -27.79 -25.95 -7.74
N PRO A 88 -28.10 -25.39 -8.92
CA PRO A 88 -28.99 -26.02 -9.90
C PRO A 88 -28.54 -27.44 -10.25
N ALA A 89 -29.48 -28.29 -10.66
CA ALA A 89 -29.16 -29.65 -11.09
C ALA A 89 -28.12 -29.65 -12.23
N GLY A 90 -27.10 -30.51 -12.13
CA GLY A 90 -26.02 -30.59 -13.12
C GLY A 90 -24.99 -29.45 -13.08
N SER A 91 -25.18 -28.42 -12.24
CA SER A 91 -24.22 -27.31 -12.11
C SER A 91 -22.90 -27.73 -11.47
N ILE A 92 -22.87 -28.88 -10.77
CA ILE A 92 -21.68 -29.42 -10.11
C ILE A 92 -21.44 -30.83 -10.64
N ALA A 93 -20.23 -31.09 -11.14
CA ALA A 93 -19.76 -32.41 -11.53
C ALA A 93 -18.38 -32.67 -10.92
N ILE A 94 -18.17 -33.87 -10.39
CA ILE A 94 -16.87 -34.29 -9.83
C ILE A 94 -16.46 -35.58 -10.55
N ALA A 95 -15.30 -35.55 -11.21
CA ALA A 95 -14.78 -36.70 -11.95
C ALA A 95 -13.26 -36.60 -12.08
N GLY A 96 -12.56 -37.74 -12.02
CA GLY A 96 -11.11 -37.79 -12.26
C GLY A 96 -10.25 -36.96 -11.30
N GLY A 97 -10.72 -36.73 -10.06
CA GLY A 97 -10.04 -35.89 -9.08
C GLY A 97 -10.20 -34.37 -9.32
N GLU A 98 -11.13 -33.98 -10.19
CA GLU A 98 -11.45 -32.60 -10.48
C GLU A 98 -12.93 -32.32 -10.16
N ALA A 99 -13.22 -31.13 -9.62
CA ALA A 99 -14.59 -30.62 -9.51
C ALA A 99 -14.81 -29.50 -10.51
N ARG A 100 -15.93 -29.56 -11.22
CA ARG A 100 -16.39 -28.58 -12.20
C ARG A 100 -17.69 -27.96 -11.69
N LEU A 101 -17.72 -26.63 -11.60
CA LEU A 101 -18.93 -25.85 -11.37
C LEU A 101 -19.23 -25.05 -12.65
N ARG A 102 -20.44 -25.20 -13.20
CA ARG A 102 -20.89 -24.50 -14.41
C ARG A 102 -22.25 -23.86 -14.19
N LEU A 103 -22.39 -22.60 -14.60
CA LEU A 103 -23.65 -21.87 -14.58
C LEU A 103 -23.85 -21.12 -15.89
N GLU A 104 -25.08 -21.15 -16.39
CA GLU A 104 -25.49 -20.40 -17.59
C GLU A 104 -26.33 -19.18 -17.21
N ASP A 105 -26.98 -19.21 -16.04
CA ASP A 105 -27.73 -18.11 -15.46
C ASP A 105 -26.88 -17.32 -14.45
N GLY A 106 -26.69 -16.03 -14.71
CA GLY A 106 -25.93 -15.12 -13.85
C GLY A 106 -26.63 -14.79 -12.53
N ALA A 107 -27.92 -15.09 -12.37
CA ALA A 107 -28.61 -14.97 -11.09
C ALA A 107 -28.41 -16.19 -10.17
N ALA A 108 -27.99 -17.33 -10.73
CA ALA A 108 -27.82 -18.58 -10.01
C ALA A 108 -26.47 -18.64 -9.25
N SER A 109 -26.34 -19.66 -8.40
CA SER A 109 -25.08 -19.95 -7.71
C SER A 109 -24.84 -21.44 -7.58
N ALA A 110 -23.57 -21.83 -7.70
CA ALA A 110 -23.09 -23.18 -7.44
C ALA A 110 -21.97 -23.10 -6.41
N ARG A 111 -22.03 -23.97 -5.40
CA ARG A 111 -21.00 -24.06 -4.36
C ARG A 111 -20.73 -25.49 -3.97
N LEU A 112 -19.45 -25.78 -3.74
CA LEU A 112 -18.97 -27.03 -3.18
C LEU A 112 -18.27 -26.69 -1.86
N THR A 113 -18.78 -27.20 -0.74
CA THR A 113 -18.30 -26.85 0.60
C THR A 113 -17.79 -28.07 1.37
N ARG A 114 -16.79 -27.82 2.22
CA ARG A 114 -16.28 -28.78 3.19
C ARG A 114 -16.08 -28.10 4.53
N ALA A 115 -16.72 -28.65 5.56
CA ALA A 115 -16.51 -28.24 6.93
C ALA A 115 -15.18 -28.79 7.46
N ILE A 116 -14.52 -27.98 8.30
CA ILE A 116 -13.34 -28.34 9.06
C ILE A 116 -13.66 -28.06 10.53
N ASP A 117 -13.67 -29.13 11.31
CA ASP A 117 -13.97 -29.09 12.73
C ASP A 117 -12.69 -28.85 13.55
N ASP A 118 -12.86 -28.20 14.70
CA ASP A 118 -11.76 -27.82 15.61
C ASP A 118 -10.55 -27.15 14.92
N PRO A 119 -10.75 -26.10 14.11
CA PRO A 119 -9.64 -25.38 13.48
C PRO A 119 -8.82 -24.56 14.48
N ALA A 120 -9.40 -24.20 15.64
CA ALA A 120 -8.82 -23.30 16.63
C ALA A 120 -7.55 -23.83 17.30
N ARG A 121 -7.30 -25.14 17.24
CA ARG A 121 -6.05 -25.76 17.70
C ARG A 121 -4.83 -25.35 16.87
N PHE A 122 -5.02 -24.75 15.69
CA PHE A 122 -3.96 -24.27 14.83
C PHE A 122 -3.99 -22.75 14.77
N ALA A 123 -2.82 -22.10 14.82
CA ALA A 123 -2.72 -20.65 14.67
C ALA A 123 -2.78 -20.21 13.20
N LEU A 124 -2.18 -21.02 12.30
CA LEU A 124 -2.05 -20.74 10.87
C LEU A 124 -2.41 -21.99 10.06
N LEU A 125 -3.18 -21.78 9.00
CA LEU A 125 -3.54 -22.82 8.02
C LEU A 125 -3.17 -22.35 6.62
N ARG A 126 -2.49 -23.19 5.84
CA ARG A 126 -2.28 -22.96 4.41
C ARG A 126 -3.39 -23.65 3.63
N PHE A 127 -4.19 -22.86 2.91
CA PHE A 127 -5.16 -23.37 1.96
C PHE A 127 -4.62 -23.19 0.54
N ALA A 128 -4.66 -24.25 -0.25
CA ALA A 128 -4.16 -24.28 -1.61
C ALA A 128 -5.08 -25.09 -2.54
N GLY A 129 -4.98 -24.80 -3.84
CA GLY A 129 -5.65 -25.53 -4.91
C GLY A 129 -5.26 -25.02 -6.28
N ALA A 130 -5.36 -25.88 -7.29
CA ALA A 130 -5.26 -25.46 -8.69
C ALA A 130 -6.65 -25.09 -9.20
N LEU A 131 -6.75 -23.99 -9.95
CA LEU A 131 -7.99 -23.56 -10.61
C LEU A 131 -7.77 -23.28 -12.09
N ARG A 132 -8.80 -23.56 -12.88
CA ARG A 132 -8.98 -23.11 -14.27
C ARG A 132 -10.36 -22.47 -14.40
N THR A 133 -10.48 -21.43 -15.22
CA THR A 133 -11.78 -20.82 -15.54
C THR A 133 -11.99 -20.71 -17.04
N GLU A 134 -13.24 -20.73 -17.46
CA GLU A 134 -13.66 -20.54 -18.86
C GLU A 134 -14.90 -19.67 -18.86
N ASP A 135 -14.79 -18.53 -19.56
CA ASP A 135 -15.84 -17.55 -19.81
C ASP A 135 -16.61 -17.12 -18.55
N VAL A 136 -15.89 -16.99 -17.44
CA VAL A 136 -16.49 -16.52 -16.18
C VAL A 136 -16.80 -15.03 -16.26
N VAL A 137 -18.08 -14.70 -16.35
CA VAL A 137 -18.56 -13.31 -16.28
C VAL A 137 -19.07 -13.05 -14.87
N GLY A 138 -18.49 -12.04 -14.22
CA GLY A 138 -18.90 -11.64 -12.87
C GLY A 138 -20.28 -10.99 -12.85
N GLY A 139 -20.94 -11.06 -11.69
CA GLY A 139 -22.20 -10.37 -11.42
C GLY A 139 -22.04 -8.87 -11.16
N GLU A 140 -23.07 -8.26 -10.60
CA GLU A 140 -23.13 -6.82 -10.29
C GLU A 140 -22.09 -6.44 -9.22
N LYS A 141 -21.88 -7.32 -8.23
CA LYS A 141 -21.02 -7.03 -7.09
C LYS A 141 -19.62 -7.59 -7.29
N GLU A 142 -18.61 -6.88 -6.77
CA GLU A 142 -17.21 -7.28 -6.91
C GLU A 142 -16.85 -8.66 -6.31
N TRP A 143 -17.73 -9.30 -5.56
CA TRP A 143 -17.52 -10.64 -5.00
C TRP A 143 -18.32 -11.74 -5.72
N GLU A 144 -19.14 -11.38 -6.71
CA GLU A 144 -19.97 -12.27 -7.53
C GLU A 144 -19.15 -12.76 -8.73
N LYS A 145 -18.33 -13.79 -8.50
CA LYS A 145 -17.48 -14.43 -9.51
C LYS A 145 -17.00 -15.81 -9.04
N ALA A 146 -16.21 -16.49 -9.87
CA ALA A 146 -15.53 -17.72 -9.48
C ALA A 146 -14.54 -17.46 -8.33
N ARG A 147 -14.63 -18.23 -7.25
CA ARG A 147 -13.78 -18.02 -6.07
C ARG A 147 -13.49 -19.29 -5.29
N LEU A 148 -12.32 -19.30 -4.66
CA LEU A 148 -11.93 -20.27 -3.64
C LEU A 148 -11.76 -19.54 -2.31
N VAL A 149 -12.44 -20.02 -1.28
CA VAL A 149 -12.65 -19.32 -0.01
C VAL A 149 -12.46 -20.27 1.17
N LEU A 150 -11.89 -19.76 2.26
CA LEU A 150 -11.83 -20.41 3.56
C LEU A 150 -12.47 -19.50 4.61
N SER A 151 -13.75 -19.73 4.91
CA SER A 151 -14.50 -18.91 5.87
C SER A 151 -14.28 -19.40 7.30
N SER A 152 -14.10 -18.46 8.23
CA SER A 152 -14.06 -18.74 9.68
C SER A 152 -15.41 -18.39 10.30
N LEU A 153 -15.99 -19.34 11.04
CA LEU A 153 -17.29 -19.19 11.69
C LEU A 153 -17.13 -19.23 13.22
N ASP A 154 -17.91 -18.39 13.91
CA ASP A 154 -18.00 -18.38 15.37
C ASP A 154 -18.88 -19.53 15.90
N ALA A 155 -19.10 -19.58 17.22
CA ALA A 155 -19.95 -20.59 17.87
C ALA A 155 -21.42 -20.54 17.43
N ALA A 156 -21.90 -19.39 16.96
CA ALA A 156 -23.26 -19.20 16.45
C ALA A 156 -23.36 -19.48 14.94
N GLY A 157 -22.27 -19.90 14.29
CA GLY A 157 -22.21 -20.14 12.85
C GLY A 157 -22.12 -18.87 11.99
N ARG A 158 -21.88 -17.71 12.60
CA ARG A 158 -21.73 -16.43 11.89
C ARG A 158 -20.30 -16.30 11.35
N SER A 159 -20.15 -15.72 10.17
CA SER A 159 -18.82 -15.45 9.59
C SER A 159 -18.11 -14.38 10.41
N LEU A 160 -16.87 -14.66 10.79
CA LEU A 160 -15.99 -13.68 11.40
C LEU A 160 -15.51 -12.67 10.33
N PRO A 161 -15.27 -11.39 10.69
CA PRO A 161 -14.80 -10.35 9.78
C PRO A 161 -13.29 -10.47 9.48
N VAL A 162 -12.82 -11.69 9.18
CA VAL A 162 -11.45 -11.99 8.81
C VAL A 162 -11.34 -12.25 7.32
N ASP A 163 -10.13 -12.09 6.78
CA ASP A 163 -9.86 -12.42 5.39
C ASP A 163 -10.09 -13.91 5.14
N HIS A 164 -10.94 -14.21 4.17
CA HIS A 164 -11.37 -15.57 3.83
C HIS A 164 -11.12 -15.90 2.35
N HIS A 165 -10.64 -14.96 1.53
CA HIS A 165 -10.48 -15.20 0.11
C HIS A 165 -9.09 -15.75 -0.21
N LEU A 166 -9.03 -16.93 -0.84
CA LEU A 166 -7.79 -17.45 -1.45
C LEU A 166 -7.61 -16.84 -2.84
N VAL A 167 -8.62 -16.94 -3.71
CA VAL A 167 -8.59 -16.35 -5.05
C VAL A 167 -9.99 -15.99 -5.55
N ARG A 168 -10.07 -14.96 -6.40
CA ARG A 168 -11.27 -14.52 -7.13
C ARG A 168 -10.90 -14.37 -8.62
N LEU A 169 -11.65 -15.00 -9.52
CA LEU A 169 -11.31 -15.10 -10.94
C LEU A 169 -12.48 -14.68 -11.84
N THR A 170 -12.14 -14.06 -12.96
CA THR A 170 -13.03 -13.75 -14.09
C THR A 170 -12.32 -14.06 -15.40
N GLY A 171 -13.12 -14.20 -16.46
CA GLY A 171 -12.67 -14.58 -17.79
C GLY A 171 -12.11 -16.00 -17.85
N SER A 172 -11.41 -16.28 -18.94
CA SER A 172 -10.77 -17.56 -19.19
C SER A 172 -9.32 -17.54 -18.69
N ARG A 173 -8.96 -18.52 -17.85
CA ARG A 173 -7.64 -18.65 -17.24
C ARG A 173 -7.18 -20.10 -17.32
N PRO A 174 -5.94 -20.39 -17.75
CA PRO A 174 -5.41 -21.74 -17.71
C PRO A 174 -5.27 -22.22 -16.26
N TRP A 175 -4.97 -23.51 -16.08
CA TRP A 175 -4.64 -24.06 -14.78
C TRP A 175 -3.51 -23.24 -14.11
N LYS A 176 -3.79 -22.77 -12.90
CA LYS A 176 -2.81 -22.09 -12.06
C LYS A 176 -3.01 -22.51 -10.61
N GLU A 177 -1.91 -22.71 -9.91
CA GLU A 177 -1.91 -22.97 -8.47
C GLU A 177 -2.09 -21.67 -7.70
N TYR A 178 -2.94 -21.73 -6.69
CA TYR A 178 -3.17 -20.66 -5.73
C TYR A 178 -2.95 -21.22 -4.34
N ALA A 179 -2.22 -20.47 -3.51
CA ALA A 179 -2.03 -20.82 -2.10
C ALA A 179 -2.02 -19.55 -1.25
N LYS A 180 -2.55 -19.65 -0.04
CA LYS A 180 -2.54 -18.56 0.95
C LYS A 180 -2.55 -19.14 2.34
N VAL A 181 -1.87 -18.45 3.25
CA VAL A 181 -1.89 -18.75 4.68
C VAL A 181 -2.94 -17.87 5.35
N PHE A 182 -3.80 -18.51 6.13
CA PHE A 182 -4.89 -17.91 6.88
C PHE A 182 -4.57 -18.02 8.37
N ARG A 183 -4.69 -16.90 9.09
CA ARG A 183 -4.66 -16.88 10.54
C ARG A 183 -6.01 -17.31 11.09
N VAL A 184 -5.99 -18.25 12.03
CA VAL A 184 -7.20 -18.73 12.69
C VAL A 184 -7.43 -17.91 13.95
N SER A 185 -8.55 -17.20 14.02
CA SER A 185 -8.92 -16.45 15.24
C SER A 185 -9.28 -17.43 16.37
N ARG A 186 -8.99 -17.06 17.62
CA ARG A 186 -9.39 -17.82 18.81
C ARG A 186 -10.92 -17.97 18.95
N GLU A 187 -11.67 -17.08 18.32
CA GLU A 187 -13.13 -17.12 18.26
C GLU A 187 -13.67 -18.13 17.23
N THR A 188 -12.81 -18.60 16.33
CA THR A 188 -13.20 -19.56 15.30
C THR A 188 -13.57 -20.89 15.96
N ARG A 189 -14.75 -21.41 15.62
CA ARG A 189 -15.20 -22.75 16.06
C ARG A 189 -15.28 -23.72 14.90
N LYS A 190 -15.52 -23.20 13.70
CA LYS A 190 -15.63 -23.97 12.48
C LYS A 190 -15.02 -23.21 11.33
N MET A 191 -14.37 -23.91 10.42
CA MET A 191 -13.99 -23.33 9.12
C MET A 191 -14.69 -24.06 7.99
N VAL A 192 -14.91 -23.37 6.87
CA VAL A 192 -15.54 -23.93 5.69
C VAL A 192 -14.72 -23.60 4.46
N ALA A 193 -14.09 -24.62 3.89
CA ALA A 193 -13.46 -24.54 2.58
C ALA A 193 -14.54 -24.57 1.51
N THR A 194 -14.50 -23.62 0.58
CA THR A 194 -15.59 -23.40 -0.37
C THR A 194 -15.08 -23.05 -1.75
N VAL A 195 -15.50 -23.84 -2.75
CA VAL A 195 -15.37 -23.54 -4.18
C VAL A 195 -16.72 -22.98 -4.64
N GLN A 196 -16.72 -21.82 -5.29
CA GLN A 196 -17.96 -21.11 -5.62
C GLN A 196 -17.93 -20.49 -7.01
N LEU A 197 -19.07 -20.57 -7.69
CA LEU A 197 -19.46 -19.69 -8.78
C LEU A 197 -20.72 -18.95 -8.29
N LEU A 198 -20.54 -17.72 -7.81
CA LEU A 198 -21.57 -16.94 -7.13
C LEU A 198 -22.13 -15.89 -8.07
N HIS A 199 -23.43 -15.93 -8.36
CA HIS A 199 -24.15 -14.92 -9.17
C HIS A 199 -23.34 -14.54 -10.43
N SER A 200 -22.88 -15.56 -11.14
CA SER A 200 -21.97 -15.45 -12.28
C SER A 200 -22.20 -16.59 -13.25
N THR A 201 -21.84 -16.36 -14.51
CA THR A 201 -21.88 -17.39 -15.55
C THR A 201 -20.49 -17.97 -15.80
N GLY A 202 -20.43 -19.01 -16.63
CA GLY A 202 -19.19 -19.64 -17.07
C GLY A 202 -18.89 -20.94 -16.32
N THR A 203 -17.64 -21.38 -16.38
CA THR A 203 -17.20 -22.62 -15.76
C THR A 203 -15.92 -22.43 -14.96
N VAL A 204 -15.87 -23.04 -13.78
CA VAL A 204 -14.65 -23.15 -12.97
C VAL A 204 -14.36 -24.61 -12.70
N TRP A 205 -13.10 -24.99 -12.86
CA TRP A 205 -12.55 -26.27 -12.46
C TRP A 205 -11.59 -26.08 -11.29
N VAL A 206 -11.57 -27.05 -10.40
CA VAL A 206 -10.67 -27.08 -9.25
C VAL A 206 -10.15 -28.49 -9.02
N LYS A 207 -8.90 -28.59 -8.61
CA LYS A 207 -8.26 -29.84 -8.17
C LYS A 207 -7.14 -29.58 -7.18
N ASP A 208 -6.59 -30.67 -6.64
CA ASP A 208 -5.45 -30.64 -5.72
C ASP A 208 -5.68 -29.71 -4.52
N LEU A 209 -6.88 -29.77 -3.94
CA LEU A 209 -7.24 -28.96 -2.78
C LEU A 209 -6.46 -29.44 -1.56
N SER A 210 -5.84 -28.53 -0.81
CA SER A 210 -5.11 -28.86 0.41
C SER A 210 -5.33 -27.81 1.48
N LEU A 211 -5.58 -28.24 2.71
CA LEU A 211 -5.61 -27.42 3.90
C LEU A 211 -4.70 -28.04 4.97
N ARG A 212 -3.57 -27.40 5.25
CA ARG A 212 -2.57 -27.94 6.19
C ARG A 212 -2.23 -26.93 7.29
N PRO A 213 -2.00 -27.40 8.52
CA PRO A 213 -1.37 -26.57 9.55
C PRO A 213 0.03 -26.18 9.13
N VAL A 214 0.35 -24.90 9.30
CA VAL A 214 1.68 -24.37 9.03
C VAL A 214 2.21 -23.59 10.22
N ALA A 215 3.53 -23.46 10.29
CA ALA A 215 4.20 -22.55 11.21
C ALA A 215 5.18 -21.67 10.42
N GLU A 216 5.40 -20.46 10.91
CA GLU A 216 6.46 -19.60 10.41
C GLU A 216 7.83 -20.21 10.71
N LYS A 217 8.72 -20.24 9.71
CA LYS A 217 10.09 -20.73 9.91
C LYS A 217 10.85 -19.76 10.83
N PRO A 218 11.57 -20.23 11.85
CA PRO A 218 12.37 -19.35 12.72
C PRO A 218 13.37 -18.46 11.95
N VAL A 219 13.96 -19.01 10.89
CA VAL A 219 14.86 -18.26 9.99
C VAL A 219 14.14 -17.09 9.31
N PHE A 220 12.89 -17.27 8.87
CA PHE A 220 12.11 -16.17 8.28
C PHE A 220 11.84 -15.07 9.31
N ALA A 221 11.45 -15.45 10.54
CA ALA A 221 11.23 -14.49 11.61
C ALA A 221 12.50 -13.66 11.92
N ALA A 222 13.67 -14.32 11.95
CA ALA A 222 14.96 -13.65 12.12
C ALA A 222 15.28 -12.71 10.94
N CYS A 223 15.15 -13.18 9.70
CA CYS A 223 15.34 -12.35 8.49
C CYS A 223 14.39 -11.14 8.47
N ARG A 224 13.12 -11.34 8.85
CA ARG A 224 12.14 -10.26 9.00
C ARG A 224 12.60 -9.22 10.01
N ALA A 225 13.06 -9.64 11.19
CA ALA A 225 13.58 -8.74 12.21
C ALA A 225 14.80 -7.94 11.71
N VAL A 226 15.74 -8.61 11.02
CA VAL A 226 16.89 -7.96 10.38
C VAL A 226 16.44 -6.95 9.32
N ALA A 227 15.47 -7.30 8.49
CA ALA A 227 14.93 -6.40 7.47
C ALA A 227 14.30 -5.15 8.11
N PHE A 228 13.47 -5.32 9.15
CA PHE A 228 12.92 -4.18 9.92
C PHE A 228 14.02 -3.29 10.51
N PHE A 229 15.07 -3.90 11.07
CA PHE A 229 16.20 -3.15 11.60
C PHE A 229 16.93 -2.35 10.51
N LEU A 230 17.25 -2.97 9.38
CA LEU A 230 17.97 -2.32 8.27
C LEU A 230 17.15 -1.19 7.65
N TRP A 231 15.86 -1.41 7.40
CA TRP A 231 14.96 -0.36 6.93
C TRP A 231 14.80 0.75 7.97
N GLY A 232 14.64 0.41 9.26
CA GLY A 232 14.59 1.40 10.34
C GLY A 232 15.85 2.26 10.40
N ALA A 233 17.03 1.65 10.32
CA ALA A 233 18.31 2.36 10.27
C ALA A 233 18.42 3.26 9.03
N PHE A 234 17.98 2.78 7.86
CA PHE A 234 17.92 3.58 6.64
C PHE A 234 16.99 4.79 6.80
N LEU A 235 15.79 4.61 7.37
CA LEU A 235 14.83 5.69 7.61
C LEU A 235 15.38 6.72 8.61
N LEU A 236 16.05 6.28 9.67
CA LEU A 236 16.73 7.17 10.61
C LEU A 236 17.82 7.98 9.90
N TRP A 237 18.66 7.35 9.07
CA TRP A 237 19.68 8.05 8.29
C TRP A 237 19.08 9.04 7.28
N LEU A 238 17.97 8.67 6.66
CA LEU A 238 17.21 9.51 5.73
C LEU A 238 16.69 10.78 6.40
N LEU A 239 16.14 10.64 7.61
CA LEU A 239 15.43 11.68 8.35
C LEU A 239 16.31 12.51 9.29
N ALA A 240 17.44 11.99 9.75
CA ALA A 240 18.34 12.67 10.68
C ALA A 240 18.73 14.10 10.25
N PRO A 241 19.04 14.39 8.97
CA PRO A 241 19.35 15.75 8.54
C PRO A 241 18.18 16.75 8.68
N TYR A 242 16.94 16.27 8.60
CA TYR A 242 15.75 17.10 8.77
C TYR A 242 15.48 17.40 10.24
N ALA A 243 15.63 16.39 11.11
CA ALA A 243 15.54 16.57 12.55
C ALA A 243 16.63 17.51 13.07
N ALA A 244 17.88 17.33 12.65
CA ALA A 244 19.00 18.18 13.03
C ALA A 244 18.86 19.61 12.49
N GLY A 245 18.40 19.76 11.24
CA GLY A 245 18.25 21.06 10.57
C GLY A 245 17.06 21.90 11.00
N ALA A 246 16.07 21.30 11.67
CA ALA A 246 14.87 22.00 12.12
C ALA A 246 15.20 23.10 13.14
N ARG A 247 14.62 24.29 12.92
CA ARG A 247 14.89 25.52 13.67
C ARG A 247 14.40 25.52 15.11
N ASN A 248 13.38 24.72 15.42
CA ASN A 248 12.78 24.66 16.75
C ASN A 248 12.25 23.24 17.05
N LEU A 249 11.99 22.99 18.34
CA LEU A 249 11.53 21.70 18.84
C LEU A 249 10.15 21.30 18.27
N LEU A 250 9.27 22.27 18.02
CA LEU A 250 7.95 22.02 17.45
C LEU A 250 8.04 21.42 16.03
N LEU A 251 8.88 21.97 15.15
CA LEU A 251 9.08 21.42 13.81
C LEU A 251 9.76 20.06 13.84
N ARG A 252 10.69 19.83 14.79
CA ARG A 252 11.28 18.50 15.02
C ARG A 252 10.20 17.49 15.40
N GLY A 253 9.39 17.84 16.39
CA GLY A 253 8.25 17.03 16.84
C GLY A 253 7.26 16.76 15.71
N ALA A 254 6.95 17.76 14.88
CA ALA A 254 6.05 17.60 13.74
C ALA A 254 6.57 16.61 12.69
N VAL A 255 7.86 16.67 12.35
CA VAL A 255 8.48 15.69 11.43
C VAL A 255 8.43 14.28 12.02
N VAL A 256 8.83 14.13 13.30
CA VAL A 256 8.81 12.82 13.99
C VAL A 256 7.39 12.25 14.06
N LEU A 257 6.42 13.08 14.44
CA LEU A 257 5.02 12.68 14.55
C LEU A 257 4.43 12.29 13.19
N ALA A 258 4.71 13.05 12.13
CA ALA A 258 4.25 12.72 10.78
C ALA A 258 4.81 11.38 10.31
N VAL A 259 6.11 11.12 10.52
CA VAL A 259 6.73 9.83 10.18
C VAL A 259 6.17 8.71 11.03
N ALA A 260 6.00 8.91 12.34
CA ALA A 260 5.41 7.91 13.23
C ALA A 260 3.97 7.57 12.83
N ALA A 261 3.16 8.56 12.44
CA ALA A 261 1.81 8.34 11.94
C ALA A 261 1.80 7.54 10.63
N ILE A 262 2.71 7.84 9.69
CA ILE A 262 2.87 7.07 8.45
C ILE A 262 3.27 5.62 8.76
N LEU A 263 4.27 5.42 9.62
CA LEU A 263 4.72 4.07 10.01
C LEU A 263 3.62 3.30 10.72
N ALA A 264 2.90 3.91 11.66
CA ALA A 264 1.76 3.28 12.31
C ALA A 264 0.67 2.90 11.30
N GLY A 265 0.32 3.80 10.38
CA GLY A 265 -0.71 3.53 9.37
C GLY A 265 -0.33 2.46 8.33
N THR A 266 0.95 2.39 7.96
CA THR A 266 1.47 1.46 6.94
C THR A 266 1.84 0.09 7.50
N LEU A 267 2.39 0.05 8.73
CA LEU A 267 2.85 -1.19 9.37
C LEU A 267 1.80 -1.86 10.24
N MET A 268 0.65 -1.21 10.49
CA MET A 268 -0.47 -1.83 11.19
C MET A 268 -1.01 -3.02 10.37
N PRO A 269 -1.12 -4.22 10.98
CA PRO A 269 -1.77 -5.38 10.39
C PRO A 269 -3.18 -5.06 9.89
N ALA A 270 -3.61 -5.72 8.81
CA ALA A 270 -4.87 -5.39 8.15
C ALA A 270 -6.09 -5.61 9.07
N ASP A 271 -6.08 -6.68 9.87
CA ASP A 271 -7.11 -7.00 10.87
C ASP A 271 -7.25 -5.90 11.92
N MET A 272 -6.13 -5.45 12.51
CA MET A 272 -6.15 -4.35 13.48
C MET A 272 -6.68 -3.04 12.88
N LYS A 273 -6.32 -2.77 11.61
CA LYS A 273 -6.82 -1.60 10.90
C LYS A 273 -8.34 -1.62 10.75
N PHE A 274 -8.91 -2.78 10.43
CA PHE A 274 -10.36 -2.91 10.28
C PHE A 274 -11.08 -2.76 11.61
N SER A 275 -10.60 -3.41 12.68
CA SER A 275 -11.16 -3.24 14.02
C SER A 275 -11.12 -1.78 14.47
N PHE A 276 -9.99 -1.09 14.28
CA PHE A 276 -9.87 0.33 14.63
C PHE A 276 -10.84 1.23 13.86
N LEU A 277 -11.01 0.99 12.56
CA LEU A 277 -11.95 1.76 11.74
C LEU A 277 -13.41 1.46 12.08
N ASP A 278 -13.72 0.20 12.40
CA ASP A 278 -15.07 -0.20 12.81
C ASP A 278 -15.42 0.45 14.16
N ASP A 279 -14.52 0.44 15.15
CA ASP A 279 -14.69 1.13 16.44
C ASP A 279 -14.89 2.65 16.29
N LEU A 280 -14.13 3.28 15.37
CA LEU A 280 -14.28 4.70 15.07
C LEU A 280 -15.64 5.00 14.40
N SER A 281 -16.11 4.08 13.55
CA SER A 281 -17.39 4.21 12.85
C SER A 281 -18.59 4.07 13.79
N VAL A 282 -18.51 3.19 14.80
CA VAL A 282 -19.54 3.05 15.84
C VAL A 282 -19.71 4.36 16.62
N THR A 283 -18.60 5.03 16.94
CA THR A 283 -18.61 6.35 17.59
C THR A 283 -19.33 7.39 16.71
N THR A 284 -19.16 7.30 15.38
CA THR A 284 -19.78 8.24 14.42
C THR A 284 -21.26 7.93 14.19
N GLN A 285 -21.66 6.65 14.19
CA GLN A 285 -23.06 6.23 14.06
C GLN A 285 -23.88 6.60 15.30
N GLN A 286 -23.32 6.54 16.50
CA GLN A 286 -24.03 6.98 17.72
C GLN A 286 -24.43 8.47 17.65
N VAL A 287 -23.63 9.32 16.99
CA VAL A 287 -23.98 10.73 16.75
C VAL A 287 -25.13 10.88 15.74
N GLN A 288 -25.28 9.93 14.79
CA GLN A 288 -26.40 9.96 13.85
C GLN A 288 -27.71 9.44 14.44
N VAL A 289 -27.67 8.42 15.31
CA VAL A 289 -28.88 7.90 15.97
C VAL A 289 -29.56 8.96 16.84
N HIS A 290 -28.80 9.87 17.46
CA HIS A 290 -29.37 11.02 18.19
C HIS A 290 -30.00 12.08 17.28
N LYS A 291 -29.63 12.13 15.99
CA LYS A 291 -30.24 13.05 15.01
C LYS A 291 -31.53 12.50 14.39
N GLU A 292 -31.72 11.18 14.40
CA GLU A 292 -32.91 10.53 13.81
C GLU A 292 -34.13 10.54 14.75
N SER A 293 -33.97 11.00 15.99
CA SER A 293 -35.09 11.33 16.89
C SER A 293 -35.74 12.68 16.59
N ALA A 294 -35.17 13.49 15.67
CA ALA A 294 -35.83 14.69 15.15
C ALA A 294 -36.83 14.32 14.06
N PRO A 295 -38.02 14.95 13.99
CA PRO A 295 -39.01 14.69 12.96
C PRO A 295 -38.37 14.82 11.58
N ARG A 296 -38.43 13.72 10.81
CA ARG A 296 -37.81 13.60 9.49
C ARG A 296 -38.34 14.73 8.61
N PRO A 297 -37.51 15.70 8.16
CA PRO A 297 -37.98 16.66 7.17
C PRO A 297 -38.46 15.89 5.94
N PRO A 298 -39.51 16.37 5.25
CA PRO A 298 -40.03 15.71 4.05
C PRO A 298 -38.88 15.43 3.09
N ALA A 299 -38.81 14.19 2.60
CA ALA A 299 -37.71 13.67 1.81
C ALA A 299 -37.39 14.62 0.65
N ALA A 300 -36.33 15.42 0.81
CA ALA A 300 -35.79 16.17 -0.29
C ALA A 300 -35.26 15.16 -1.32
N PRO A 301 -35.62 15.28 -2.61
CA PRO A 301 -35.04 14.43 -3.64
C PRO A 301 -33.53 14.52 -3.54
N SER A 302 -32.87 13.40 -3.23
CA SER A 302 -31.42 13.39 -3.06
C SER A 302 -30.77 13.40 -4.43
N ASP A 303 -30.74 14.56 -5.08
CA ASP A 303 -30.01 14.81 -6.32
C ASP A 303 -28.48 14.85 -6.07
N ALA A 304 -28.02 14.40 -4.91
CA ALA A 304 -26.60 14.19 -4.66
C ALA A 304 -26.09 13.18 -5.70
N PRO A 305 -25.17 13.57 -6.61
CA PRO A 305 -24.73 12.72 -7.69
C PRO A 305 -24.30 11.36 -7.15
N GLU A 306 -24.80 10.27 -7.74
CA GLU A 306 -24.43 8.87 -7.44
C GLU A 306 -22.91 8.69 -7.34
N LEU A 307 -22.16 9.51 -8.10
CA LEU A 307 -20.71 9.68 -8.03
C LEU A 307 -20.19 9.89 -6.60
N TRP A 308 -20.78 10.78 -5.79
CA TRP A 308 -20.30 11.06 -4.43
C TRP A 308 -20.55 9.88 -3.49
N GLN A 309 -21.70 9.21 -3.61
CA GLN A 309 -21.97 8.02 -2.80
C GLN A 309 -21.03 6.87 -3.19
N SER A 310 -20.70 6.70 -4.48
CA SER A 310 -19.72 5.70 -4.94
C SER A 310 -18.29 6.00 -4.47
N LEU A 311 -17.91 7.28 -4.43
CA LEU A 311 -16.58 7.72 -3.98
C LEU A 311 -16.38 7.53 -2.47
N PHE A 312 -17.43 7.68 -1.65
CA PHE A 312 -17.32 7.53 -0.20
C PHE A 312 -17.73 6.15 0.35
N LYS A 313 -18.45 5.31 -0.41
CA LYS A 313 -18.81 3.94 0.03
C LYS A 313 -17.64 2.98 0.10
N THR A 314 -16.51 3.28 -0.53
CA THR A 314 -15.39 2.34 -0.57
C THR A 314 -14.38 2.65 0.52
N ARG A 315 -14.25 1.74 1.50
CA ARG A 315 -13.17 1.73 2.52
C ARG A 315 -11.77 1.97 1.91
N HIS A 316 -11.60 1.62 0.64
CA HIS A 316 -10.40 1.87 -0.15
C HIS A 316 -10.07 3.37 -0.29
N VAL A 317 -11.05 4.24 -0.55
CA VAL A 317 -10.81 5.68 -0.79
C VAL A 317 -10.28 6.36 0.46
N THR A 318 -10.86 6.09 1.63
CA THR A 318 -10.38 6.66 2.91
C THR A 318 -8.92 6.28 3.17
N SER A 319 -8.56 5.02 2.90
CA SER A 319 -7.17 4.57 3.03
C SER A 319 -6.24 5.30 2.08
N LYS A 320 -6.62 5.45 0.80
CA LYS A 320 -5.80 6.15 -0.20
C LYS A 320 -5.68 7.65 0.11
N LEU A 321 -6.75 8.28 0.58
CA LEU A 321 -6.75 9.68 0.99
C LEU A 321 -5.84 9.92 2.19
N GLY A 322 -5.80 8.98 3.15
CA GLY A 322 -4.89 9.04 4.29
C GLY A 322 -3.42 9.05 3.85
N HIS A 323 -3.04 8.12 2.96
CA HIS A 323 -1.71 8.07 2.34
C HIS A 323 -1.34 9.41 1.68
N PHE A 324 -2.19 9.89 0.78
CA PHE A 324 -2.01 11.19 0.11
C PHE A 324 -1.81 12.35 1.11
N ALA A 325 -2.70 12.45 2.10
CA ALA A 325 -2.69 13.55 3.07
C ALA A 325 -1.46 13.51 3.98
N PHE A 326 -1.11 12.34 4.54
CA PHE A 326 0.05 12.21 5.42
C PHE A 326 1.36 12.54 4.71
N PHE A 327 1.55 12.07 3.48
CA PHE A 327 2.74 12.41 2.70
C PHE A 327 2.77 13.88 2.25
N GLY A 328 1.62 14.50 2.02
CA GLY A 328 1.53 15.95 1.80
C GLY A 328 1.95 16.77 3.02
N VAL A 329 1.44 16.42 4.21
CA VAL A 329 1.82 17.05 5.48
C VAL A 329 3.31 16.86 5.76
N LEU A 330 3.82 15.65 5.54
CA LEU A 330 5.23 15.34 5.68
C LEU A 330 6.09 16.22 4.75
N ALA A 331 5.73 16.35 3.47
CA ALA A 331 6.50 17.16 2.52
C ALA A 331 6.58 18.64 2.96
N VAL A 332 5.47 19.19 3.49
CA VAL A 332 5.45 20.52 4.10
C VAL A 332 6.39 20.57 5.31
N ALA A 333 6.28 19.61 6.24
CA ALA A 333 7.11 19.54 7.44
C ALA A 333 8.60 19.45 7.11
N LEU A 334 9.00 18.56 6.20
CA LEU A 334 10.39 18.42 5.74
C LEU A 334 10.92 19.73 5.11
N ARG A 335 10.09 20.42 4.30
CA ARG A 335 10.47 21.69 3.67
C ARG A 335 10.60 22.84 4.66
N LEU A 336 9.77 22.86 5.71
CA LEU A 336 9.87 23.83 6.81
C LEU A 336 11.07 23.54 7.72
N ALA A 337 11.33 22.26 8.01
CA ALA A 337 12.47 21.81 8.81
C ALA A 337 13.81 22.16 8.15
N ARG A 338 13.91 22.06 6.82
CA ARG A 338 15.16 22.36 6.09
C ARG A 338 14.95 23.25 4.86
N PRO A 339 14.74 24.58 5.04
CA PRO A 339 14.43 25.50 3.93
C PRO A 339 15.52 25.62 2.87
N GLY A 340 16.76 25.32 3.20
CA GLY A 340 17.91 25.33 2.28
C GLY A 340 18.07 24.06 1.45
N GLN A 341 17.32 22.99 1.73
CA GLN A 341 17.42 21.74 0.96
C GLN A 341 16.98 21.98 -0.49
N GLY A 342 17.73 21.45 -1.46
CA GLY A 342 17.32 21.46 -2.86
C GLY A 342 16.00 20.70 -3.07
N LYS A 343 15.14 21.22 -3.96
CA LYS A 343 13.80 20.63 -4.23
C LYS A 343 13.90 19.17 -4.66
N THR A 344 14.83 18.86 -5.56
CA THR A 344 15.07 17.50 -6.06
C THR A 344 15.43 16.56 -4.91
N SER A 345 16.36 16.94 -4.03
CA SER A 345 16.76 16.07 -2.92
C SER A 345 15.63 15.87 -1.91
N LEU A 346 14.80 16.89 -1.64
CA LEU A 346 13.64 16.72 -0.77
C LEU A 346 12.63 15.74 -1.38
N PHE A 347 12.34 15.89 -2.66
CA PHE A 347 11.45 14.97 -3.37
C PHE A 347 12.00 13.55 -3.40
N THR A 348 13.29 13.37 -3.70
CA THR A 348 13.95 12.06 -3.68
C THR A 348 13.92 11.44 -2.28
N ASP A 349 14.20 12.21 -1.22
CA ASP A 349 14.15 11.70 0.15
C ASP A 349 12.72 11.27 0.53
N ALA A 350 11.70 12.06 0.19
CA ALA A 350 10.32 11.72 0.47
C ALA A 350 9.83 10.50 -0.33
N LEU A 351 10.27 10.35 -1.59
CA LEU A 351 9.97 9.18 -2.41
C LEU A 351 10.64 7.91 -1.86
N MET A 352 11.89 8.00 -1.39
CA MET A 352 12.55 6.87 -0.72
C MET A 352 11.86 6.50 0.59
N LEU A 353 11.30 7.46 1.33
CA LEU A 353 10.48 7.18 2.51
C LEU A 353 9.23 6.37 2.13
N ALA A 354 8.48 6.82 1.13
CA ALA A 354 7.29 6.12 0.63
C ALA A 354 7.63 4.71 0.12
N GLY A 355 8.71 4.59 -0.66
CA GLY A 355 9.19 3.30 -1.13
C GLY A 355 9.60 2.38 0.02
N ALA A 356 10.26 2.90 1.06
CA ALA A 356 10.66 2.11 2.23
C ALA A 356 9.46 1.61 3.02
N THR A 357 8.41 2.43 3.17
CA THR A 357 7.17 2.02 3.85
C THR A 357 6.44 0.92 3.08
N GLU A 358 6.46 0.97 1.74
CA GLU A 358 5.94 -0.13 0.92
C GLU A 358 6.80 -1.38 1.03
N MET A 359 8.14 -1.27 1.01
CA MET A 359 9.01 -2.45 1.17
C MET A 359 8.82 -3.14 2.52
N LEU A 360 8.61 -2.37 3.60
CA LEU A 360 8.32 -2.94 4.92
C LEU A 360 6.99 -3.71 4.96
N GLN A 361 6.00 -3.36 4.13
CA GLN A 361 4.71 -4.07 4.08
C GLN A 361 4.82 -5.52 3.60
N PHE A 362 5.88 -5.90 2.88
CA PHE A 362 6.13 -7.32 2.54
C PHE A 362 6.26 -8.21 3.78
N PHE A 363 6.67 -7.61 4.90
CA PHE A 363 6.89 -8.31 6.16
C PHE A 363 5.72 -8.18 7.14
N VAL A 364 4.68 -7.43 6.78
CA VAL A 364 3.49 -7.20 7.60
C VAL A 364 2.37 -8.12 7.13
N GLU A 365 1.84 -8.90 8.05
CA GLU A 365 0.79 -9.87 7.74
C GLU A 365 -0.49 -9.19 7.23
N GLY A 366 -1.09 -9.77 6.19
CA GLY A 366 -2.30 -9.24 5.55
C GLY A 366 -2.08 -7.95 4.75
N ARG A 367 -0.84 -7.46 4.64
CA ARG A 367 -0.48 -6.36 3.74
C ARG A 367 0.13 -6.89 2.46
N SER A 368 -0.05 -6.13 1.39
CA SER A 368 0.59 -6.38 0.11
C SER A 368 1.02 -5.04 -0.42
N PRO A 369 2.32 -4.85 -0.69
CA PRO A 369 2.78 -3.59 -1.24
C PRO A 369 2.12 -3.36 -2.60
N ALA A 370 1.73 -2.13 -2.84
CA ALA A 370 1.09 -1.75 -4.08
C ALA A 370 1.87 -0.61 -4.71
N VAL A 371 2.28 -0.79 -5.96
CA VAL A 371 2.89 0.28 -6.75
C VAL A 371 1.99 1.51 -6.79
N PHE A 372 0.67 1.31 -6.76
CA PHE A 372 -0.29 2.40 -6.71
C PHE A 372 -0.27 3.19 -5.39
N ASP A 373 0.03 2.55 -4.25
CA ASP A 373 0.19 3.26 -2.98
C ASP A 373 1.43 4.17 -3.02
N LEU A 374 2.54 3.68 -3.57
CA LEU A 374 3.72 4.51 -3.81
C LEU A 374 3.42 5.74 -4.70
N LEU A 375 2.59 5.58 -5.73
CA LEU A 375 2.19 6.69 -6.61
C LEU A 375 1.30 7.71 -5.90
N ILE A 376 0.40 7.25 -5.03
CA ILE A 376 -0.45 8.12 -4.22
C ILE A 376 0.41 8.92 -3.22
N ASP A 377 1.34 8.25 -2.55
CA ASP A 377 2.26 8.89 -1.60
C ASP A 377 3.10 9.95 -2.32
N ALA A 378 3.67 9.62 -3.48
CA ALA A 378 4.43 10.56 -4.31
C ALA A 378 3.59 11.78 -4.75
N SER A 379 2.32 11.55 -5.10
CA SER A 379 1.37 12.62 -5.45
C SER A 379 1.09 13.53 -4.26
N GLY A 380 0.94 12.97 -3.06
CA GLY A 380 0.82 13.71 -1.81
C GLY A 380 2.03 14.61 -1.56
N VAL A 381 3.24 14.07 -1.73
CA VAL A 381 4.50 14.83 -1.60
C VAL A 381 4.54 16.03 -2.55
N LEU A 382 4.22 15.82 -3.82
CA LEU A 382 4.20 16.88 -4.84
C LEU A 382 3.19 17.96 -4.49
N PHE A 383 1.98 17.56 -4.09
CA PHE A 383 0.91 18.47 -3.71
C PHE A 383 1.32 19.32 -2.49
N GLY A 384 1.81 18.71 -1.43
CA GLY A 384 2.26 19.43 -0.22
C GLY A 384 3.38 20.42 -0.51
N ALA A 385 4.36 20.04 -1.32
CA ALA A 385 5.44 20.92 -1.75
C ALA A 385 4.93 22.11 -2.59
N ALA A 386 4.00 21.86 -3.52
CA ALA A 386 3.41 22.89 -4.37
C ALA A 386 2.55 23.87 -3.56
N ALA A 387 1.71 23.37 -2.66
CA ALA A 387 0.87 24.20 -1.77
C ALA A 387 1.73 25.16 -0.93
N LEU A 388 2.80 24.66 -0.30
CA LEU A 388 3.72 25.51 0.47
C LEU A 388 4.42 26.55 -0.40
N TRP A 389 4.78 26.20 -1.64
CA TRP A 389 5.37 27.16 -2.58
C TRP A 389 4.39 28.28 -2.94
N LEU A 390 3.13 27.96 -3.23
CA LEU A 390 2.07 28.94 -3.53
C LEU A 390 1.84 29.90 -2.35
N VAL A 391 1.72 29.37 -1.13
CA VAL A 391 1.55 30.19 0.09
C VAL A 391 2.73 31.15 0.28
N ARG A 392 3.96 30.69 0.06
CA ARG A 392 5.16 31.54 0.17
C ARG A 392 5.25 32.58 -0.95
N ARG A 393 4.80 32.26 -2.15
CA ARG A 393 4.77 33.20 -3.28
C ARG A 393 3.74 34.31 -3.04
N GLY A 394 2.57 33.98 -2.51
CA GLY A 394 1.53 34.95 -2.17
C GLY A 394 1.99 36.00 -1.14
N ARG A 395 2.75 35.56 -0.11
CA ARG A 395 3.32 36.46 0.91
C ARG A 395 4.46 37.36 0.42
N ARG A 396 5.05 37.06 -0.73
CA ARG A 396 6.12 37.86 -1.33
C ARG A 396 5.62 38.91 -2.31
N ARG A 397 4.30 39.10 -2.46
CA ARG A 397 3.80 40.23 -3.24
C ARG A 397 4.32 41.51 -2.58
N PRO A 398 5.15 42.32 -3.27
CA PRO A 398 5.63 43.57 -2.72
C PRO A 398 4.39 44.39 -2.33
N ALA A 399 4.43 45.01 -1.16
CA ALA A 399 3.42 46.02 -0.83
C ALA A 399 3.40 46.98 -2.01
N VAL A 400 2.26 47.04 -2.71
CA VAL A 400 2.08 48.05 -3.76
C VAL A 400 2.32 49.36 -3.04
N PRO A 401 3.34 50.15 -3.41
CA PRO A 401 3.50 51.47 -2.83
C PRO A 401 2.18 52.19 -3.09
N VAL A 402 1.48 52.55 -2.02
CA VAL A 402 0.30 53.40 -2.12
C VAL A 402 0.84 54.74 -2.59
N SER A 403 0.87 54.93 -3.91
CA SER A 403 1.20 56.21 -4.52
C SER A 403 0.19 57.20 -3.99
N GLY A 404 0.63 58.07 -3.08
CA GLY A 404 -0.16 59.17 -2.59
C GLY A 404 -0.61 60.00 -3.78
N VAL A 405 -1.93 60.02 -4.00
CA VAL A 405 -2.58 61.21 -4.55
C VAL A 405 -2.47 62.25 -3.43
N ILE A 406 -1.55 63.20 -3.62
CA ILE A 406 -1.61 64.51 -2.97
C ILE A 406 -2.03 65.49 -4.06
#